data_AF-A0A1H9BN62-F1
#
_entry.id   AF-A0A1H9BN62-F1
#
_cell.length_a   1.000
_cell.length_b   1.000
_cell.length_c   1.000
_cell.angle_alpha   90.00
_cell.angle_beta   90.00
_cell.angle_gamma   90.00
#
_symmetry.space_group_name_H-M   'P 1'
#
loop_
_entity.id
_entity.type
_entity.pdbx_description
1 polymer ?
#
loop_
_entity_poly.entity_id
_entity_poly.type
_entity_poly.pdbx_seq_one_letter_code
_entity_poly.pdbx_strand_id
1 'polypeptide(L)'
;MAVLVLDKRKKPLMPCSEKRARLLLERGQAVVHRMHPFTIRLKDRTVEESVLQPIQIKIDPGSKTTGVTVIREDDADPEHQQVLMLMEIEHRGQQIREHLTQRRAFRRRRRGQLRHRQFQYPDPRGCGSGNFTPPLPPATKS
;
A
#
# COMPACT_ATOMS: atom_id res chain seq x y z
N MET A 1 -11.48 2.31 19.94
CA MET A 1 -11.25 2.86 18.58
C MET A 1 -12.49 3.65 18.14
N ALA A 2 -12.33 4.67 17.30
CA ALA A 2 -13.48 5.31 16.65
C ALA A 2 -13.80 4.59 15.32
N VAL A 3 -15.09 4.47 15.00
CA VAL A 3 -15.59 3.89 13.76
C VAL A 3 -15.99 5.01 12.81
N LEU A 4 -15.51 4.95 11.57
CA LEU A 4 -15.86 5.93 10.55
C LEU A 4 -17.31 5.76 10.12
N VAL A 5 -18.02 6.86 9.97
CA VAL A 5 -19.45 6.87 9.64
C VAL A 5 -19.67 7.67 8.37
N LEU A 6 -20.47 7.09 7.47
CA LEU A 6 -21.00 7.78 6.31
C LEU A 6 -22.51 7.96 6.43
N ASP A 7 -23.01 9.04 5.85
CA ASP A 7 -24.41 9.29 5.54
C ASP A 7 -24.94 8.28 4.49
N LYS A 8 -26.25 8.09 4.42
CA LYS A 8 -26.99 7.50 3.29
C LYS A 8 -26.39 7.85 1.93
N ARG A 9 -25.98 9.11 1.69
CA ARG A 9 -25.37 9.62 0.44
C ARG A 9 -23.85 9.41 0.33
N LYS A 10 -23.25 8.63 1.22
CA LYS A 10 -21.79 8.35 1.30
C LYS A 10 -20.94 9.60 1.62
N LYS A 11 -21.54 10.66 2.14
CA LYS A 11 -20.80 11.80 2.68
C LYS A 11 -20.30 11.48 4.10
N PRO A 12 -19.10 11.96 4.50
CA PRO A 12 -18.57 11.68 5.84
C PRO A 12 -19.39 12.36 6.94
N LEU A 13 -19.61 11.62 8.03
CA LEU A 13 -20.21 12.08 9.28
C LEU A 13 -19.19 11.97 10.43
N MET A 14 -19.52 12.54 11.58
CA MET A 14 -18.70 12.37 12.79
C MET A 14 -18.53 10.87 13.12
N PRO A 15 -17.30 10.42 13.42
CA PRO A 15 -17.07 9.06 13.81
C PRO A 15 -17.75 8.76 15.15
N CYS A 16 -18.03 7.48 15.38
CA CYS A 16 -18.72 7.03 16.58
C CYS A 16 -17.90 5.99 17.35
N SER A 17 -18.28 5.72 18.60
CA SER A 17 -17.69 4.62 19.35
C SER A 17 -18.10 3.26 18.77
N GLU A 18 -17.26 2.25 18.93
CA GLU A 18 -17.55 0.87 18.53
C GLU A 18 -18.88 0.36 19.10
N LYS A 19 -19.19 0.70 20.36
CA LYS A 19 -20.46 0.37 21.01
C LYS A 19 -21.66 0.93 20.22
N ARG A 20 -21.58 2.19 19.80
CA ARG A 20 -22.64 2.83 19.02
C ARG A 20 -22.74 2.22 17.62
N ALA A 21 -21.60 1.96 16.97
CA ALA A 21 -21.58 1.29 15.66
C ALA A 21 -22.26 -0.08 15.71
N ARG A 22 -21.96 -0.89 16.74
CA ARG A 22 -22.59 -2.20 16.96
C ARG A 22 -24.10 -2.09 17.12
N LEU A 23 -24.56 -1.19 18.01
CA LEU A 23 -26.00 -0.97 18.22
C LEU A 23 -26.72 -0.55 16.93
N LEU A 24 -26.11 0.32 16.12
CA LEU A 24 -26.67 0.76 14.85
C LEU A 24 -26.78 -0.39 13.82
N LEU A 25 -25.81 -1.29 13.80
CA LEU A 25 -25.81 -2.48 12.94
C LEU A 25 -26.84 -3.51 13.41
N GLU A 26 -26.89 -3.82 14.71
CA GLU A 26 -27.85 -4.75 15.31
C GLU A 26 -29.30 -4.29 15.09
N ARG A 27 -29.55 -2.98 15.18
CA ARG A 27 -30.87 -2.37 14.92
C ARG A 27 -31.19 -2.22 13.44
N GLY A 28 -30.28 -2.60 12.54
CA GLY A 28 -30.47 -2.47 11.09
C GLY A 28 -30.50 -1.04 10.56
N GLN A 29 -30.10 -0.04 11.36
CA GLN A 29 -30.08 1.39 11.00
C GLN A 29 -28.82 1.78 10.21
N ALA A 30 -27.79 0.95 10.27
CA ALA A 30 -26.56 1.10 9.51
C ALA A 30 -26.25 -0.16 8.70
N VAL A 31 -25.36 -0.03 7.71
CA VAL A 31 -24.76 -1.14 6.97
C VAL A 31 -23.24 -0.99 6.98
N VAL A 32 -22.52 -2.11 6.92
CA VAL A 32 -21.07 -2.08 6.72
C VAL A 32 -20.78 -1.58 5.31
N HIS A 33 -19.95 -0.54 5.19
CA HIS A 33 -19.52 0.01 3.91
C HIS A 33 -18.14 -0.50 3.49
N ARG A 34 -17.20 -0.57 4.44
CA ARG A 34 -15.83 -1.05 4.21
C ARG A 34 -15.30 -1.74 5.45
N MET A 35 -14.50 -2.80 5.28
CA MET A 35 -13.90 -3.53 6.39
C MET A 35 -12.62 -2.86 6.92
N HIS A 36 -11.77 -2.31 6.04
CA HIS A 36 -10.53 -1.65 6.42
C HIS A 36 -10.34 -0.32 5.63
N PRO A 37 -10.25 0.82 6.33
CA PRO A 37 -10.65 1.00 7.74
C PRO A 37 -12.13 0.63 7.93
N PHE A 38 -12.51 0.19 9.14
CA PHE A 38 -13.89 -0.22 9.40
C PHE A 38 -14.81 0.99 9.36
N THR A 39 -15.73 0.98 8.39
CA THR A 39 -16.61 2.11 8.08
C THR A 39 -18.04 1.62 7.95
N ILE A 40 -18.95 2.28 8.66
CA ILE A 40 -20.40 2.04 8.56
C ILE A 40 -21.09 3.16 7.79
N ARG A 41 -22.25 2.87 7.20
CA ARG A 41 -23.10 3.84 6.53
C ARG A 41 -24.50 3.83 7.14
N LEU A 42 -25.00 4.99 7.55
CA LEU A 42 -26.36 5.15 8.05
C LEU A 42 -27.36 5.08 6.89
N LYS A 43 -28.56 4.53 7.13
CA LYS A 43 -29.61 4.41 6.10
C LYS A 43 -30.52 5.64 6.03
N ASP A 44 -30.73 6.29 7.17
CA ASP A 44 -31.87 7.19 7.35
C ASP A 44 -31.47 8.65 7.58
N ARG A 45 -30.19 8.90 7.86
CA ARG A 45 -29.70 10.23 8.26
C ARG A 45 -28.79 10.84 7.20
N THR A 46 -28.94 12.14 6.97
CA THR A 46 -28.05 12.91 6.10
C THR A 46 -27.06 13.84 6.83
N VAL A 47 -26.01 14.27 6.13
CA VAL A 47 -25.08 15.31 6.60
C VAL A 47 -25.82 16.62 6.85
N GLU A 48 -26.75 16.98 5.98
CA GLU A 48 -27.51 18.23 6.10
C GLU A 48 -28.38 18.25 7.39
N GLU A 49 -28.76 17.08 7.91
CA GLU A 49 -29.49 16.88 9.17
C GLU A 49 -28.56 16.64 10.38
N SER A 50 -27.27 16.91 10.23
CA SER A 50 -26.25 16.59 11.21
C SER A 50 -25.40 17.80 11.57
N VAL A 51 -25.11 17.94 12.85
CA VAL A 51 -24.11 18.90 13.34
C VAL A 51 -22.74 18.22 13.25
N LEU A 52 -21.83 18.86 12.54
CA LEU A 52 -20.44 18.42 12.38
C LEU A 52 -19.50 19.36 13.11
N GLN A 53 -18.40 18.80 13.60
CA GLN A 53 -17.31 19.57 14.20
C GLN A 53 -16.14 19.60 13.22
N PRO A 54 -15.28 20.64 13.26
CA PRO A 54 -14.08 20.69 12.45
C PRO A 54 -13.15 19.49 12.72
N ILE A 55 -12.65 18.89 11.64
CA ILE A 55 -11.71 17.78 11.68
C ILE A 55 -10.52 18.14 10.82
N GLN A 56 -9.31 17.92 11.35
CA GLN A 56 -8.06 18.02 10.63
C GLN A 56 -7.45 16.63 10.41
N ILE A 57 -6.71 16.51 9.31
CA ILE A 57 -5.93 15.31 8.99
C ILE A 57 -4.47 15.72 8.97
N LYS A 58 -3.65 15.05 9.79
CA LYS A 58 -2.20 15.17 9.75
C LYS A 58 -1.62 13.93 9.07
N ILE A 59 -0.79 14.14 8.06
CA ILE A 59 -0.16 13.09 7.27
C ILE A 59 1.35 13.21 7.44
N ASP A 60 2.00 12.14 7.90
CA ASP A 60 3.44 12.04 8.07
C ASP A 60 4.02 11.02 7.08
N PRO A 61 4.56 11.48 5.92
CA PRO A 61 5.05 10.60 4.89
C PRO A 61 6.45 10.06 5.21
N GLY A 62 6.57 8.74 5.34
CA GLY A 62 7.84 8.04 5.46
C GLY A 62 8.20 7.22 4.21
N SER A 63 9.43 6.71 4.17
CA SER A 63 9.91 5.90 3.02
C SER A 63 9.27 4.52 2.92
N LYS A 64 8.86 3.95 4.06
CA LYS A 64 8.23 2.62 4.17
C LYS A 64 6.80 2.68 4.65
N THR A 65 6.45 3.65 5.48
CA THR A 65 5.12 3.82 6.05
C THR A 65 4.73 5.29 5.99
N THR A 66 3.45 5.59 5.81
CA THR A 66 2.89 6.93 6.02
C THR A 66 1.94 6.87 7.20
N GLY A 67 2.21 7.66 8.23
CA GLY A 67 1.30 7.84 9.36
C GLY A 67 0.18 8.79 8.97
N VAL A 68 -1.06 8.47 9.33
CA VAL A 68 -2.20 9.37 9.17
C VAL A 68 -2.98 9.45 10.46
N THR A 69 -3.20 10.68 10.92
CA THR A 69 -3.92 10.99 12.14
C THR A 69 -5.11 11.87 11.83
N VAL A 70 -6.28 11.47 12.31
CA VAL A 70 -7.52 12.25 12.23
C VAL A 70 -7.77 12.89 13.57
N ILE A 71 -7.85 14.21 13.60
CA ILE A 71 -7.94 15.02 14.81
C ILE A 71 -9.20 15.85 14.75
N ARG A 72 -9.94 15.89 15.85
CA ARG A 72 -11.00 16.87 16.07
C ARG A 72 -10.41 18.08 16.78
N GLU A 73 -10.72 19.26 16.26
CA GLU A 73 -10.42 20.53 16.92
C GLU A 73 -11.57 20.89 17.87
N ASP A 74 -11.22 21.47 19.02
CA ASP A 74 -12.20 22.06 19.91
C ASP A 74 -12.31 23.56 19.60
N ASP A 75 -13.54 24.04 19.42
CA ASP A 75 -13.80 25.46 19.09
C ASP A 75 -13.53 26.36 20.30
N ALA A 76 -13.59 25.82 21.52
CA ALA A 76 -13.38 26.57 22.75
C ALA A 76 -11.90 26.74 23.12
N ASP A 77 -11.04 25.79 22.71
CA ASP A 77 -9.63 25.80 23.10
C ASP A 77 -8.77 25.12 22.01
N PRO A 78 -8.09 25.89 21.13
CA PRO A 78 -7.33 25.35 19.99
C PRO A 78 -6.19 24.40 20.39
N GLU A 79 -5.73 24.47 21.65
CA GLU A 79 -4.70 23.58 22.18
C GLU A 79 -5.24 22.18 22.54
N HIS A 80 -6.55 22.06 22.78
CA HIS A 80 -7.20 20.79 23.08
C HIS A 80 -7.58 20.04 21.79
N GLN A 81 -6.63 19.23 21.31
CA GLN A 81 -6.82 18.35 20.15
C GLN A 81 -7.20 16.93 20.58
N GLN A 82 -8.34 16.42 20.10
CA GLN A 82 -8.72 15.04 20.35
C GLN A 82 -8.44 14.15 19.13
N VAL A 83 -7.65 13.10 19.33
CA VAL A 83 -7.38 12.11 18.29
C VAL A 83 -8.60 11.19 18.12
N LEU A 84 -9.14 11.15 16.91
CA LEU A 84 -10.26 10.29 16.53
C LEU A 84 -9.77 8.94 16.00
N MET A 85 -8.76 8.96 15.13
CA MET A 85 -8.22 7.76 14.49
C MET A 85 -6.74 7.93 14.19
N LEU A 86 -5.99 6.84 14.37
CA LEU A 86 -4.61 6.68 13.95
C LEU A 86 -4.55 5.51 12.96
N MET A 87 -3.88 5.71 11.84
CA MET A 87 -3.68 4.66 10.84
C MET A 87 -2.29 4.79 10.23
N GLU A 88 -1.72 3.66 9.84
CA GLU A 88 -0.46 3.60 9.12
C GLU A 88 -0.68 2.94 7.76
N ILE A 89 -0.13 3.56 6.73
CA ILE A 89 -0.17 3.04 5.36
C ILE A 89 1.20 2.46 5.05
N GLU A 90 1.28 1.14 4.91
CA GLU A 90 2.51 0.48 4.47
C GLU A 90 2.73 0.65 2.95
N HIS A 91 3.93 1.06 2.58
CA HIS A 91 4.32 1.29 1.20
C HIS A 91 5.01 0.08 0.59
N ARG A 92 4.66 -0.21 -0.66
CA ARG A 92 5.33 -1.23 -1.48
C ARG A 92 6.52 -0.69 -2.28
N GLY A 93 6.94 0.55 -2.01
CA GLY A 93 7.96 1.25 -2.79
C GLY A 93 9.30 0.50 -2.82
N GLN A 94 9.73 -0.04 -1.68
CA GLN A 94 10.96 -0.83 -1.59
C GLN A 94 10.89 -2.09 -2.47
N GLN A 95 9.83 -2.90 -2.31
CA GLN A 95 9.63 -4.12 -3.11
C GLN A 95 9.62 -3.80 -4.61
N ILE A 96 8.92 -2.74 -5.02
CA ILE A 96 8.86 -2.30 -6.43
C ILE A 96 10.26 -1.92 -6.94
N ARG A 97 11.01 -1.13 -6.16
CA ARG A 97 12.37 -0.71 -6.51
C ARG A 97 13.30 -1.90 -6.68
N GLU A 98 13.22 -2.89 -5.79
CA GLU A 98 13.99 -4.13 -5.87
C GLU A 98 13.66 -4.92 -7.13
N HIS A 99 12.37 -5.12 -7.44
CA HIS A 99 11.94 -5.78 -8.68
C HIS A 99 12.41 -5.05 -9.94
N LEU A 100 12.37 -3.71 -9.95
CA LEU A 100 12.88 -2.91 -11.07
C LEU A 100 14.40 -3.06 -11.24
N THR A 101 15.13 -3.08 -10.12
CA THR A 101 16.59 -3.26 -10.10
C THR A 101 16.98 -4.64 -10.62
N GLN A 102 16.26 -5.68 -10.17
CA GLN A 102 16.43 -7.05 -10.64
C GLN A 102 16.18 -7.17 -12.16
N ARG A 103 15.08 -6.59 -12.66
CA ARG A 103 14.77 -6.54 -14.10
C ARG A 103 15.87 -5.84 -14.89
N ARG A 104 16.40 -4.72 -14.37
CA ARG A 104 17.52 -3.99 -14.99
C ARG A 104 18.77 -4.86 -15.08
N ALA A 105 19.15 -5.56 -13.99
CA ALA A 105 20.31 -6.44 -13.95
C ALA A 105 20.19 -7.58 -14.96
N PHE A 106 19.03 -8.25 -15.04
CA PHE A 106 18.81 -9.31 -16.03
C PHE A 106 18.88 -8.81 -17.47
N ARG A 107 18.33 -7.62 -17.77
CA ARG A 107 18.48 -7.02 -19.11
C ARG A 107 19.93 -6.74 -19.45
N ARG A 108 20.71 -6.18 -18.52
CA ARG A 108 22.14 -5.91 -18.71
C ARG A 108 22.90 -7.20 -19.02
N ARG A 109 22.67 -8.26 -18.23
CA ARG A 109 23.29 -9.58 -18.46
C ARG A 109 22.96 -10.13 -19.85
N ARG A 110 21.68 -10.12 -20.26
CA ARG A 110 21.28 -10.61 -21.59
C ARG A 110 21.92 -9.82 -22.73
N ARG A 111 22.06 -8.49 -22.59
CA ARG A 111 22.73 -7.64 -23.58
C ARG A 111 24.25 -7.82 -23.60
N GLY A 112 24.86 -8.20 -22.48
CA GLY A 112 26.29 -8.46 -22.36
C GLY A 112 26.72 -9.86 -22.81
N GLN A 113 25.86 -10.88 -22.63
CA GLN A 113 26.15 -12.29 -22.96
C GLN A 113 25.42 -12.72 -24.25
N LEU A 114 25.71 -12.04 -25.37
CA LEU A 114 25.13 -12.39 -26.67
C LEU A 114 25.96 -13.48 -27.34
N ARG A 115 25.36 -14.66 -27.57
CA ARG A 115 26.03 -15.81 -28.23
C ARG A 115 26.59 -15.49 -29.61
N HIS A 116 26.01 -14.51 -30.30
CA HIS A 116 26.41 -14.10 -31.65
C HIS A 116 27.51 -13.02 -31.65
N ARG A 117 27.87 -12.43 -30.51
CA ARG A 117 29.00 -11.50 -30.45
C ARG A 117 30.29 -12.29 -30.41
N GLN A 118 31.21 -11.99 -31.32
CA GLN A 118 32.56 -12.51 -31.26
C GLN A 118 33.20 -12.12 -29.92
N PHE A 119 33.88 -13.09 -29.31
CA PHE A 119 34.60 -12.92 -28.07
C PHE A 119 35.78 -11.98 -28.34
N GLN A 120 35.79 -10.80 -27.71
CA GLN A 120 36.77 -9.73 -28.02
C GLN A 120 38.18 -10.00 -27.47
N TYR A 121 38.35 -11.00 -26.61
CA TYR A 121 39.65 -11.38 -26.06
C TYR A 121 40.04 -12.76 -26.57
N PRO A 122 41.17 -12.93 -27.26
CA PRO A 122 41.64 -14.27 -27.61
C PRO A 122 41.89 -15.05 -26.31
N ASP A 123 41.39 -16.30 -26.23
CA ASP A 123 41.77 -17.23 -25.17
C ASP A 123 43.30 -17.38 -25.22
N PRO A 124 44.05 -17.19 -24.11
CA PRO A 124 45.51 -17.39 -24.10
C PRO A 124 45.92 -18.82 -24.49
N ARG A 125 44.96 -19.75 -24.62
CA ARG A 125 45.18 -21.14 -25.06
C ARG A 125 44.98 -21.38 -26.56
N GLY A 126 44.86 -20.33 -27.38
CA GLY A 126 45.05 -20.44 -28.83
C GLY A 126 44.22 -21.53 -29.52
N CYS A 127 42.91 -21.57 -29.31
CA CYS A 127 42.04 -22.39 -30.17
C CYS A 127 41.45 -21.50 -31.27
N GLY A 128 42.03 -21.62 -32.47
CA GLY A 128 41.55 -20.99 -33.69
C GLY A 128 40.13 -21.44 -34.06
N SER A 129 39.34 -20.48 -34.54
CA SER A 129 38.12 -20.61 -35.35
C SER A 129 37.47 -22.01 -35.41
N GLY A 130 36.65 -22.31 -34.42
CA GLY A 130 35.74 -23.45 -34.44
C GLY A 130 34.57 -23.19 -33.50
N ASN A 131 33.34 -23.35 -34.00
CA ASN A 131 32.12 -23.10 -33.24
C ASN A 131 32.15 -23.81 -31.88
N PHE A 132 32.29 -23.04 -30.79
CA PHE A 132 32.19 -23.54 -29.42
C PHE A 132 30.79 -24.11 -29.19
N THR A 133 30.66 -25.43 -29.36
CA THR A 133 29.55 -26.19 -28.80
C THR A 133 29.90 -26.43 -27.33
N PRO A 134 29.11 -25.93 -26.36
CA PRO A 134 29.38 -26.23 -24.96
C PRO A 134 29.20 -27.74 -24.74
N PRO A 135 30.09 -28.42 -23.99
CA PRO A 135 29.94 -29.84 -23.71
C PRO A 135 28.64 -30.08 -22.94
N LEU A 136 27.90 -31.11 -23.34
CA LEU A 136 26.73 -31.61 -22.61
C LEU A 136 27.15 -31.98 -21.18
N PRO A 137 26.34 -31.66 -20.15
CA PRO A 137 26.65 -32.06 -18.78
C PRO A 137 26.71 -33.60 -18.70
N PRO A 138 27.62 -34.17 -17.89
CA PRO A 138 27.73 -35.62 -17.77
C PRO A 138 26.42 -36.19 -17.21
N ALA A 139 25.93 -37.24 -17.86
CA ALA A 139 24.78 -38.00 -17.38
C ALA A 139 25.11 -38.58 -16.00
N THR A 140 24.41 -38.10 -14.98
CA THR A 140 24.38 -38.71 -13.66
C THR A 140 23.83 -40.14 -13.83
N LYS A 141 24.68 -41.15 -13.68
CA LYS A 141 24.23 -42.52 -13.44
C LYS A 141 23.80 -42.63 -11.98
N SER A 142 22.73 -43.40 -11.79
CA SER A 142 22.07 -43.82 -10.54
C SER A 142 23.01 -44.11 -9.38
#